data_AF-A0A9D6LV07-F1
#
_entry.id   AF-A0A9D6LV07-F1
#
_cell.length_a   1.000
_cell.length_b   1.000
_cell.length_c   1.000
_cell.angle_alpha   90.00
_cell.angle_beta   90.00
_cell.angle_gamma   90.00
#
_symmetry.space_group_name_H-M   'P 1'
#
loop_
_entity.id
_entity.type
_entity.pdbx_description
1 polymer ?
#
loop_
_entity_poly.entity_id
_entity_poly.type
_entity_poly.pdbx_seq_one_letter_code
_entity_poly.pdbx_strand_id
1 'polypeptide(L)'
;VLLADGKILVVGGSDERDFRGGIYSSAELYEPATGKFAATSSMSTARFKIPDVVVLLQNGKALIAGGGQRLDVYDPATASFSQAAGGVDRPRQFAAATLLENGKVLITGGYDENAGPATAAAWLYKP
;
A
#
# COMPACT_ATOMS: atom_id res chain seq x y z
N VAL A 1 -1.05 2.62 -8.23
CA VAL A 1 -0.59 1.43 -8.97
C VAL A 1 -1.48 1.19 -10.18
N LEU A 2 -0.92 0.83 -11.34
CA LEU A 2 -1.68 0.44 -12.53
C LEU A 2 -2.24 -0.97 -12.32
N LEU A 3 -3.54 -1.15 -12.47
CA LEU A 3 -4.23 -2.43 -12.37
C LEU A 3 -4.31 -3.12 -13.74
N ALA A 4 -4.60 -4.42 -13.73
CA ALA A 4 -4.68 -5.23 -14.96
C ALA A 4 -5.79 -4.76 -15.93
N ASP A 5 -6.82 -4.07 -15.43
CA ASP A 5 -7.91 -3.51 -16.22
C ASP A 5 -7.61 -2.10 -16.78
N GLY A 6 -6.38 -1.60 -16.58
CA GLY A 6 -5.93 -0.29 -17.05
C GLY A 6 -6.30 0.89 -16.13
N LYS A 7 -7.07 0.67 -15.06
CA LYS A 7 -7.33 1.70 -14.04
C LYS A 7 -6.13 1.87 -13.13
N ILE A 8 -6.03 3.04 -12.50
CA ILE A 8 -4.98 3.33 -11.52
C ILE A 8 -5.62 3.38 -10.13
N LEU A 9 -5.20 2.49 -9.24
CA LEU A 9 -5.55 2.57 -7.83
C LEU A 9 -4.66 3.61 -7.15
N VAL A 10 -5.29 4.62 -6.54
CA VAL A 10 -4.68 5.66 -5.71
C VAL A 10 -5.11 5.41 -4.26
N VAL A 11 -4.15 5.43 -3.33
CA VAL A 11 -4.41 5.06 -1.93
C VAL A 11 -3.74 6.02 -0.94
N GLY A 12 -4.47 6.31 0.13
CA GLY A 12 -3.96 7.05 1.28
C GLY A 12 -3.49 8.46 0.97
N GLY A 13 -2.50 8.93 1.73
CA GLY A 13 -1.97 10.29 1.65
C GLY A 13 -2.18 11.07 2.96
N SER A 14 -1.74 12.32 2.95
CA SER A 14 -1.99 13.28 4.02
C SER A 14 -2.20 14.68 3.45
N ASP A 15 -3.02 15.48 4.13
CA ASP A 15 -3.27 16.89 3.85
C ASP A 15 -2.12 17.81 4.31
N GLU A 16 -1.27 17.33 5.21
CA GLU A 16 -0.14 18.07 5.75
C GLU A 16 1.18 17.31 5.61
N ARG A 17 2.28 18.02 5.90
CA ARG A 17 3.58 17.39 6.05
C ARG A 17 3.61 16.62 7.38
N ASP A 18 4.25 15.46 7.36
CA ASP A 18 4.44 14.60 8.53
C ASP A 18 3.09 14.17 9.14
N PHE A 19 3.01 14.02 10.46
CA PHE A 19 1.81 13.54 11.18
C PHE A 19 0.89 14.66 11.67
N ARG A 20 1.01 15.87 11.13
CA ARG A 20 0.35 17.06 11.70
C ARG A 20 -1.09 17.25 11.23
N GLY A 21 -1.49 16.55 10.17
CA GLY A 21 -2.84 16.59 9.62
C GLY A 21 -3.50 15.22 9.48
N GLY A 22 -4.61 15.18 8.74
CA GLY A 22 -5.33 13.97 8.39
C GLY A 22 -4.48 13.02 7.55
N ILE A 23 -4.35 11.78 8.02
CA ILE A 23 -3.83 10.66 7.25
C ILE A 23 -5.02 9.86 6.76
N TYR A 24 -5.02 9.51 5.48
CA TYR A 24 -6.18 8.90 4.84
C TYR A 24 -6.04 7.38 4.70
N SER A 25 -7.14 6.67 4.93
CA SER A 25 -7.32 5.27 4.52
C SER A 25 -8.13 5.14 3.23
N SER A 26 -8.67 6.24 2.71
CA SER A 26 -9.46 6.26 1.48
C SER A 26 -8.62 5.85 0.28
N ALA A 27 -9.33 5.38 -0.73
CA ALA A 27 -8.77 5.02 -2.01
C ALA A 27 -9.74 5.39 -3.13
N GLU A 28 -9.16 5.63 -4.31
CA GLU A 28 -9.89 5.98 -5.51
C GLU A 28 -9.32 5.22 -6.71
N LEU A 29 -10.17 4.94 -7.68
CA LEU A 29 -9.78 4.45 -8.99
C LEU A 29 -9.80 5.61 -9.97
N TYR A 30 -8.67 5.86 -10.60
CA TYR A 30 -8.57 6.75 -11.75
C TYR A 30 -8.72 5.95 -13.04
N GLU A 31 -9.61 6.38 -13.92
CA GLU A 31 -9.83 5.79 -15.24
C GLU A 31 -9.23 6.70 -16.33
N PRO A 32 -8.06 6.34 -16.91
CA PRO A 32 -7.37 7.22 -17.86
C PRO A 32 -8.18 7.55 -19.11
N ALA A 33 -9.05 6.63 -19.56
CA ALA A 33 -9.88 6.83 -20.74
C ALA A 33 -10.91 7.97 -20.57
N THR A 34 -11.38 8.20 -19.35
CA THR A 34 -12.39 9.23 -19.04
C THR A 34 -11.83 10.39 -18.24
N GLY A 35 -10.63 10.25 -17.68
CA GLY A 35 -10.02 11.22 -16.79
C GLY A 35 -10.73 11.37 -15.45
N LYS A 36 -11.57 10.40 -15.06
CA LYS A 36 -12.39 10.49 -13.84
C LYS A 36 -11.82 9.67 -12.70
N PHE A 37 -12.05 10.17 -11.49
CA PHE A 37 -11.84 9.44 -10.24
C PHE A 37 -13.18 8.89 -9.74
N ALA A 38 -13.15 7.69 -9.18
CA ALA A 38 -14.27 7.10 -8.47
C ALA A 38 -13.79 6.52 -7.13
N ALA A 39 -14.50 6.85 -6.05
CA ALA A 39 -14.20 6.28 -4.74
C ALA A 39 -14.35 4.75 -4.76
N THR A 40 -13.45 4.05 -4.06
CA THR A 40 -13.57 2.61 -3.80
C THR A 40 -13.57 2.36 -2.29
N SER A 41 -13.57 1.09 -1.87
CA SER A 41 -13.45 0.75 -0.45
C SER A 41 -12.16 1.33 0.17
N SER A 42 -12.14 1.48 1.48
CA SER A 42 -10.98 2.02 2.21
C SER A 42 -10.06 0.90 2.71
N MET A 43 -8.77 1.22 2.85
CA MET A 43 -7.79 0.38 3.54
C MET A 43 -8.17 0.21 5.02
N SER A 44 -7.67 -0.86 5.66
CA SER A 44 -7.92 -1.10 7.09
C SER A 44 -7.21 -0.11 8.01
N THR A 45 -6.15 0.53 7.52
CA THR A 45 -5.36 1.53 8.25
C THR A 45 -5.06 2.70 7.33
N ALA A 46 -5.07 3.91 7.89
CA ALA A 46 -4.66 5.11 7.18
C ALA A 46 -3.14 5.12 6.94
N ARG A 47 -2.70 5.50 5.74
CA ARG A 47 -1.29 5.37 5.32
C ARG A 47 -0.85 6.60 4.54
N PHE A 48 0.37 7.06 4.78
CA PHE A 48 1.06 8.10 4.02
C PHE A 48 2.56 7.79 3.99
N LYS A 49 3.33 8.50 3.15
CA LYS A 49 4.76 8.21 2.90
C LYS A 49 4.97 6.76 2.41
N ILE A 50 4.14 6.35 1.44
CA ILE A 50 4.10 4.98 0.86
C ILE A 50 4.39 4.92 -0.66
N PRO A 51 5.30 5.72 -1.24
CA PRO A 51 5.46 5.79 -2.69
C PRO A 51 5.82 4.45 -3.35
N ASP A 52 6.66 3.63 -2.69
CA ASP A 52 7.26 2.42 -3.29
C ASP A 52 6.75 1.11 -2.69
N VAL A 53 5.59 1.14 -2.03
CA VAL A 53 5.04 -0.04 -1.31
C VAL A 53 3.66 -0.49 -1.79
N VAL A 54 3.23 -0.01 -2.96
CA VAL A 54 1.99 -0.47 -3.60
C VAL A 54 2.33 -1.31 -4.82
N VAL A 55 2.12 -2.63 -4.71
CA VAL A 55 2.62 -3.62 -5.67
C VAL A 55 1.46 -4.36 -6.33
N LEU A 56 1.41 -4.38 -7.66
CA LEU A 56 0.52 -5.28 -8.39
C LEU A 56 1.06 -6.71 -8.29
N LEU A 57 0.28 -7.63 -7.74
CA LEU A 57 0.61 -9.04 -7.60
C LEU A 57 0.31 -9.80 -8.91
N GLN A 58 0.94 -10.96 -9.08
CA GLN A 58 0.74 -11.83 -10.26
C GLN A 58 -0.71 -12.31 -10.41
N ASN A 59 -1.47 -12.36 -9.31
CA ASN A 59 -2.89 -12.72 -9.32
C ASN A 59 -3.82 -11.53 -9.66
N GLY A 60 -3.27 -10.37 -10.04
CA GLY A 60 -4.02 -9.17 -10.41
C GLY A 60 -4.51 -8.31 -9.23
N LYS A 61 -4.30 -8.74 -7.99
CA LYS A 61 -4.59 -7.94 -6.79
C LYS A 61 -3.47 -6.94 -6.51
N ALA A 62 -3.74 -5.89 -5.75
CA ALA A 62 -2.70 -4.94 -5.33
C ALA A 62 -2.41 -5.08 -3.83
N LEU A 63 -1.16 -5.27 -3.46
CA LEU A 63 -0.68 -5.25 -2.08
C LEU A 63 -0.24 -3.84 -1.68
N ILE A 64 -0.67 -3.39 -0.50
CA ILE A 64 -0.22 -2.14 0.13
C ILE A 64 0.60 -2.51 1.37
N ALA A 65 1.92 -2.33 1.29
CA ALA A 65 2.89 -2.89 2.22
C ALA A 65 3.82 -1.88 2.92
N GLY A 66 3.27 -0.76 3.40
CA GLY A 66 4.00 0.21 4.20
C GLY A 66 3.10 1.29 4.78
N GLY A 67 3.68 2.24 5.52
CA GLY A 67 2.93 3.29 6.24
C GLY A 67 2.06 2.79 7.40
N GLY A 68 1.98 1.48 7.60
CA GLY A 68 1.24 0.81 8.68
C GLY A 68 1.82 -0.59 8.92
N GLN A 69 1.59 -1.14 10.11
CA GLN A 69 2.13 -2.44 10.49
C GLN A 69 1.46 -3.61 9.73
N ARG A 70 0.13 -3.54 9.61
CA ARG A 70 -0.66 -4.51 8.84
C ARG A 70 -0.52 -4.21 7.35
N LEU A 71 -0.70 -5.21 6.49
CA LEU A 71 -0.75 -5.02 5.04
C LEU A 71 -2.20 -5.18 4.57
N ASP A 72 -2.56 -4.49 3.50
CA ASP A 72 -3.87 -4.65 2.86
C ASP A 72 -3.70 -5.15 1.43
N VAL A 73 -4.67 -5.94 0.96
CA VAL A 73 -4.77 -6.41 -0.42
C VAL A 73 -6.06 -5.87 -1.00
N TYR A 74 -5.95 -5.13 -2.09
CA TYR A 74 -7.05 -4.68 -2.92
C TYR A 74 -7.38 -5.72 -3.98
N ASP A 75 -8.64 -6.16 -4.02
CA ASP A 75 -9.17 -7.01 -5.07
C ASP A 75 -9.97 -6.16 -6.07
N PRO A 76 -9.50 -5.97 -7.31
CA PRO A 76 -10.23 -5.19 -8.32
C PRO A 76 -11.53 -5.86 -8.78
N ALA A 77 -11.67 -7.18 -8.64
CA ALA A 77 -12.89 -7.89 -9.05
C ALA A 77 -14.08 -7.56 -8.14
N THR A 78 -13.81 -7.26 -6.87
CA THR A 78 -14.84 -6.91 -5.87
C THR A 78 -14.75 -5.45 -5.41
N ALA A 79 -13.80 -4.69 -5.95
CA ALA A 79 -13.47 -3.32 -5.55
C ALA A 79 -13.29 -3.16 -4.02
N SER A 80 -12.73 -4.19 -3.38
CA SER A 80 -12.66 -4.29 -1.91
C SER A 80 -11.23 -4.47 -1.40
N PHE A 81 -10.87 -3.75 -0.34
CA PHE A 81 -9.71 -4.10 0.48
C PHE A 81 -10.02 -5.24 1.44
N SER A 82 -9.02 -6.08 1.66
CA SER A 82 -8.99 -7.08 2.72
C SER A 82 -7.64 -7.01 3.42
N GLN A 83 -7.63 -7.19 4.73
CA GLN A 83 -6.37 -7.22 5.46
C GLN A 83 -5.63 -8.52 5.15
N ALA A 84 -4.36 -8.43 4.79
CA ALA A 84 -3.52 -9.60 4.59
C ALA A 84 -3.21 -10.30 5.92
N ALA A 85 -2.95 -11.61 5.86
CA ALA A 85 -2.39 -12.33 6.98
C ALA A 85 -0.95 -11.88 7.25
N GLY A 86 -0.61 -11.67 8.51
CA GLY A 86 0.70 -11.19 8.93
C GLY A 86 0.87 -9.67 8.78
N GLY A 87 2.13 -9.24 8.73
CA GLY A 87 2.51 -7.83 8.71
C GLY A 87 4.00 -7.65 8.90
N VAL A 88 4.40 -6.39 9.05
CA VAL A 88 5.74 -6.02 9.50
C VAL A 88 5.72 -5.83 11.02
N ASP A 89 6.88 -5.58 11.63
CA ASP A 89 7.01 -5.42 13.08
C ASP A 89 6.49 -4.06 13.60
N ARG A 90 6.57 -3.02 12.78
CA ARG A 90 6.14 -1.64 13.06
C ARG A 90 5.69 -0.94 11.77
N PRO A 91 4.94 0.18 11.83
CA PRO A 91 4.70 1.01 10.65
C PRO A 91 6.02 1.40 9.97
N ARG A 92 6.15 1.11 8.67
CA ARG A 92 7.35 1.43 7.89
C ARG A 92 7.03 2.49 6.84
N GLN A 93 7.29 3.76 7.16
CA GLN A 93 7.24 4.85 6.16
C GLN A 93 8.46 4.75 5.25
N PHE A 94 8.30 5.12 3.98
CA PHE A 94 9.35 5.08 2.96
C PHE A 94 10.09 3.74 2.87
N ALA A 95 9.41 2.63 3.19
CA ALA A 95 9.88 1.32 2.82
C ALA A 95 9.83 1.15 1.29
N ALA A 96 10.53 0.13 0.79
CA ALA A 96 10.42 -0.31 -0.58
C ALA A 96 9.79 -1.72 -0.61
N ALA A 97 8.99 -2.00 -1.63
CA ALA A 97 8.45 -3.32 -1.90
C ALA A 97 8.73 -3.75 -3.34
N THR A 98 9.12 -5.01 -3.54
CA THR A 98 9.43 -5.56 -4.86
C THR A 98 8.77 -6.92 -5.04
N LEU A 99 7.97 -7.05 -6.10
CA LEU A 99 7.45 -8.34 -6.54
C LEU A 99 8.61 -9.18 -7.09
N LEU A 100 8.77 -10.39 -6.57
CA LEU A 100 9.74 -11.36 -7.03
C LEU A 100 9.09 -12.28 -8.08
N GLU A 101 9.92 -12.92 -8.92
CA GLU A 101 9.44 -13.83 -9.98
C GLU A 101 8.59 -15.00 -9.46
N ASN A 102 8.85 -15.44 -8.22
CA ASN A 102 8.10 -16.49 -7.56
C ASN A 102 6.78 -16.02 -6.91
N GLY A 103 6.34 -14.80 -7.21
CA GLY A 103 5.07 -14.22 -6.73
C GLY A 103 5.11 -13.63 -5.33
N LYS A 104 6.19 -13.82 -4.56
CA LYS A 104 6.34 -13.21 -3.23
C LYS A 104 6.71 -11.72 -3.35
N VAL A 105 6.46 -10.95 -2.30
CA VAL A 105 6.87 -9.54 -2.24
C VAL A 105 7.91 -9.34 -1.15
N LEU A 106 9.11 -8.91 -1.53
CA LEU A 106 10.16 -8.49 -0.61
C LEU A 106 9.87 -7.05 -0.17
N ILE A 107 9.81 -6.81 1.14
CA ILE A 107 9.63 -5.49 1.75
C ILE A 107 10.91 -5.18 2.51
N THR A 108 11.51 -4.02 2.29
CA THR A 108 12.79 -3.66 2.92
C THR A 108 12.77 -2.26 3.52
N GLY A 109 13.44 -2.11 4.66
CA GLY A 109 13.78 -0.82 5.20
C GLY A 109 12.57 -0.01 5.65
N GLY A 110 12.66 1.29 5.42
CA GLY A 110 11.76 2.28 5.99
C GLY A 110 12.10 2.59 7.44
N TYR A 111 11.42 3.62 7.97
CA TYR A 111 11.58 4.06 9.35
C TYR A 111 10.22 4.16 10.04
N ASP A 112 10.25 4.31 11.36
CA ASP A 112 9.07 4.54 12.20
C ASP A 112 9.31 5.81 13.02
N GLU A 113 8.57 6.88 12.70
CA GLU A 113 8.72 8.19 13.35
C GLU A 113 8.43 8.16 14.86
N ASN A 114 7.66 7.18 15.34
CA ASN A 114 7.34 7.05 16.76
C ASN A 114 8.32 6.15 17.53
N ALA A 115 9.22 5.42 16.85
CA ALA A 115 9.94 4.31 17.48
C ALA A 115 11.40 4.07 17.06
N GLY A 116 12.00 4.88 16.19
CA GLY A 116 13.46 4.91 16.01
C GLY A 116 13.97 4.93 14.56
N PRO A 117 15.30 4.75 14.37
CA PRO A 117 15.98 4.93 13.09
C PRO A 117 15.48 3.94 12.02
N ALA A 118 15.89 4.19 10.78
CA ALA A 118 15.69 3.26 9.68
C ALA A 118 16.09 1.83 10.09
N THR A 119 15.28 0.85 9.66
CA THR A 119 15.53 -0.56 9.97
C THR A 119 16.45 -1.20 8.94
N ALA A 120 17.28 -2.14 9.39
CA ALA A 120 18.01 -3.06 8.51
C ALA A 120 17.19 -4.34 8.20
N ALA A 121 15.97 -4.46 8.73
CA ALA A 121 15.14 -5.62 8.54
C ALA A 121 14.49 -5.66 7.15
N ALA A 122 14.18 -6.88 6.72
CA ALA A 122 13.40 -7.18 5.53
C ALA A 122 12.34 -8.23 5.85
N TRP A 123 11.22 -8.16 5.14
CA TRP A 123 10.09 -9.06 5.28
C TRP A 123 9.73 -9.64 3.92
N LEU A 124 9.15 -10.84 3.93
CA LEU A 124 8.70 -11.51 2.73
C LEU A 124 7.21 -11.83 2.85
N TYR A 125 6.39 -11.11 2.09
CA TYR A 125 4.97 -11.41 1.95
C TYR A 125 4.77 -12.59 0.99
N LYS A 126 3.87 -13.50 1.36
CA LYS A 126 3.51 -14.71 0.61
C LYS A 126 2.01 -14.61 0.30
N PRO A 127 1.63 -14.28 -0.95
CA PRO A 127 0.23 -14.17 -1.36
C PRO A 127 -0.57 -15.46 -1.20
#